data_AF-A0A556N6A1-F1
#
_entry.id   AF-A0A556N6A1-F1
#
_cell.length_a   1.000
_cell.length_b   1.000
_cell.length_c   1.000
_cell.angle_alpha   90.00
_cell.angle_beta   90.00
_cell.angle_gamma   90.00
#
_symmetry.space_group_name_H-M   'P 1'
#
loop_
_entity.id
_entity.type
_entity.pdbx_description
1 polymer ?
#
loop_
_entity_poly.entity_id
_entity_poly.type
_entity_poly.pdbx_seq_one_letter_code
_entity_poly.pdbx_strand_id
1 'polypeptide(L)'
;MNRGTIIHIDSDQKILDDSKRLFEQVISDINYITIDNQTSFKSEIEQAINDGSLKAVIFDLVGKTAGAQELVEGDAEFLNEIEVAFQSYNIPIFIFSASIHLIEDRFNNSGTIYKIDKAEDFKEKVIDPFEMLLSSGFIDVFCPKGILETELHKDLNLAFTKQFFTGEQIRQLISGINSTGTNIDRVQKVFKRIAIRSLLSTLLEPETDENGKIKPEFLNPIEHYIQRINSFEFWTGDILEKKDKSELLLILTPRCNVASKSLDELLVCKILPNEFPKEIANRTEKDKIGYALTDKPEIAGYDRYLPPSALFGGGKVILSAYKMVPKTSLTADYERIISLSDELTNEILGKFGSYFFRTGINPWSKEETIEHIRIQEANGEK
;
A
#
# COMPACT_ATOMS: atom_id res chain seq x y z
N MET A 1 -4.87 -2.92 -33.15
CA MET A 1 -4.07 -4.03 -32.59
C MET A 1 -4.76 -4.47 -31.33
N ASN A 2 -4.99 -5.76 -31.13
CA ASN A 2 -5.65 -6.27 -29.93
C ASN A 2 -4.71 -6.05 -28.71
N ARG A 3 -5.20 -5.35 -27.68
CA ARG A 3 -4.45 -5.03 -26.46
C ARG A 3 -4.66 -6.04 -25.34
N GLY A 4 -5.61 -6.97 -25.49
CA GLY A 4 -5.86 -8.01 -24.49
C GLY A 4 -7.29 -8.52 -24.52
N THR A 5 -7.69 -9.21 -23.46
CA THR A 5 -8.91 -10.00 -23.42
C THR A 5 -9.66 -9.77 -22.11
N ILE A 6 -10.97 -9.56 -22.20
CA ILE A 6 -11.90 -9.72 -21.08
C ILE A 6 -12.68 -11.01 -21.27
N ILE A 7 -12.88 -11.74 -20.18
CA ILE A 7 -13.67 -12.96 -20.16
C ILE A 7 -14.92 -12.73 -19.29
N HIS A 8 -16.10 -12.90 -19.87
CA HIS A 8 -17.40 -12.79 -19.20
C HIS A 8 -18.09 -14.16 -19.15
N ILE A 9 -18.38 -14.67 -17.95
CA ILE A 9 -19.24 -15.85 -17.76
C ILE A 9 -20.61 -15.49 -17.19
N ASP A 10 -21.67 -15.92 -17.87
CA ASP A 10 -23.05 -15.78 -17.43
C ASP A 10 -23.90 -16.93 -17.99
N SER A 11 -24.92 -17.36 -17.26
CA SER A 11 -25.84 -18.40 -17.74
C SER A 11 -26.90 -17.88 -18.72
N ASP A 12 -27.11 -16.55 -18.76
CA ASP A 12 -28.04 -15.86 -19.66
C ASP A 12 -27.32 -15.34 -20.92
N GLN A 13 -27.56 -16.02 -22.04
CA GLN A 13 -26.98 -15.66 -23.34
C GLN A 13 -27.36 -14.25 -23.79
N LYS A 14 -28.56 -13.76 -23.44
CA LYS A 14 -28.99 -12.43 -23.84
C LYS A 14 -28.14 -11.36 -23.15
N ILE A 15 -27.85 -11.56 -21.86
CA ILE A 15 -26.95 -10.67 -21.11
C ILE A 15 -25.57 -10.68 -21.76
N LEU A 16 -25.01 -11.85 -22.05
CA LEU A 16 -23.71 -11.98 -22.72
C LEU A 16 -23.67 -11.21 -24.06
N ASP A 17 -24.67 -11.39 -24.92
CA ASP A 17 -24.74 -10.76 -26.23
C ASP A 17 -24.92 -9.24 -26.14
N ASP A 18 -25.82 -8.76 -25.26
CA ASP A 18 -26.07 -7.35 -25.05
C ASP A 18 -24.84 -6.64 -24.45
N SER A 19 -24.21 -7.25 -23.43
CA SER A 19 -22.97 -6.76 -22.80
C SER A 19 -21.82 -6.70 -23.80
N LYS A 20 -21.62 -7.75 -24.61
CA LYS A 20 -20.57 -7.80 -25.63
C LYS A 20 -20.75 -6.71 -26.67
N ARG A 21 -21.96 -6.56 -27.22
CA ARG A 21 -22.26 -5.53 -28.21
C ARG A 21 -22.00 -4.14 -27.66
N LEU A 22 -22.41 -3.88 -26.41
CA LEU A 22 -22.21 -2.59 -25.78
C LEU A 22 -20.73 -2.31 -25.52
N PHE A 23 -19.99 -3.33 -25.05
CA PHE A 23 -18.55 -3.22 -24.80
C PHE A 23 -17.78 -2.90 -26.09
N GLU A 24 -18.01 -3.65 -27.17
CA GLU A 24 -17.30 -3.48 -28.44
C GLU A 24 -17.60 -2.13 -29.14
N GLN A 25 -18.74 -1.49 -28.81
CA GLN A 25 -19.05 -0.14 -29.25
C GLN A 25 -18.21 0.94 -28.57
N VAL A 26 -17.81 0.71 -27.32
CA VAL A 26 -17.04 1.66 -26.51
C VAL A 26 -15.55 1.38 -26.62
N ILE A 27 -15.16 0.10 -26.52
CA ILE A 27 -13.77 -0.36 -26.46
C ILE A 27 -13.53 -1.39 -27.55
N SER A 28 -12.96 -0.93 -28.67
CA SER A 28 -12.77 -1.74 -29.88
C SER A 28 -11.44 -2.51 -29.95
N ASP A 29 -10.48 -2.17 -29.09
CA ASP A 29 -9.11 -2.71 -29.11
C ASP A 29 -8.87 -3.80 -28.06
N ILE A 30 -9.92 -4.23 -27.34
CA ILE A 30 -9.91 -5.33 -26.38
C ILE A 30 -10.86 -6.43 -26.87
N ASN A 31 -10.39 -7.67 -26.88
CA ASN A 31 -11.21 -8.82 -27.22
C ASN A 31 -12.18 -9.16 -26.08
N TYR A 32 -13.46 -9.32 -26.40
CA TYR A 32 -14.50 -9.67 -25.43
C TYR A 32 -15.00 -11.10 -25.65
N ILE A 33 -14.63 -12.00 -24.75
CA ILE A 33 -14.99 -13.42 -24.78
C ILE A 33 -16.16 -13.66 -23.84
N THR A 34 -17.26 -14.20 -24.37
CA THR A 34 -18.45 -14.59 -23.63
C THR A 34 -18.49 -16.11 -23.47
N ILE A 35 -18.78 -16.59 -22.27
CA ILE A 35 -18.77 -18.01 -21.92
C ILE A 35 -20.03 -18.35 -21.13
N ASP A 36 -20.67 -19.48 -21.44
CA ASP A 36 -21.93 -19.90 -20.81
C ASP A 36 -21.79 -21.05 -19.81
N ASN A 37 -20.56 -21.57 -19.64
CA ASN A 37 -20.27 -22.72 -18.80
C ASN A 37 -18.90 -22.62 -18.10
N GLN A 38 -18.80 -23.21 -16.90
CA GLN A 38 -17.63 -23.07 -16.03
C GLN A 38 -16.37 -23.76 -16.56
N THR A 39 -16.49 -24.88 -17.29
CA THR A 39 -15.32 -25.62 -17.78
C THR A 39 -14.57 -24.82 -18.86
N SER A 40 -15.30 -24.27 -19.83
CA SER A 40 -14.72 -23.37 -20.83
C SER A 40 -14.11 -22.13 -20.18
N PHE A 41 -14.75 -21.59 -19.14
CA PHE A 41 -14.26 -20.40 -18.45
C PHE A 41 -12.89 -20.57 -17.81
N LYS A 42 -12.67 -21.70 -17.12
CA LYS A 42 -11.35 -22.02 -16.55
C LYS A 42 -10.27 -22.11 -17.62
N SER A 43 -10.54 -22.86 -18.69
CA SER A 43 -9.57 -23.05 -19.78
C SER A 43 -9.20 -21.73 -20.46
N GLU A 44 -10.18 -20.86 -20.71
CA GLU A 44 -9.95 -19.56 -21.36
C GLU A 44 -9.19 -18.59 -20.44
N ILE A 45 -9.48 -18.59 -19.13
CA ILE A 45 -8.72 -17.82 -18.16
C ILE A 45 -7.25 -18.26 -18.15
N GLU A 46 -7.00 -19.56 -18.00
CA GLU A 46 -5.64 -20.13 -17.97
C GLU A 46 -4.86 -19.80 -19.26
N GLN A 47 -5.52 -19.93 -20.42
CA GLN A 47 -4.93 -19.57 -21.69
C GLN A 47 -4.61 -18.08 -21.75
N ALA A 48 -5.56 -17.20 -21.41
CA ALA A 48 -5.37 -15.76 -21.45
C ALA A 48 -4.26 -15.29 -20.49
N ILE A 49 -4.10 -15.93 -19.33
CA ILE A 49 -2.99 -15.69 -18.40
C ILE A 49 -1.66 -16.13 -19.01
N ASN A 50 -1.60 -17.34 -19.55
CA ASN A 50 -0.40 -17.88 -20.18
C ASN A 50 0.04 -17.01 -21.37
N ASP A 51 -0.90 -16.41 -22.09
CA ASP A 51 -0.62 -15.49 -23.19
C ASP A 51 -0.30 -14.07 -22.72
N GLY A 52 -0.49 -13.75 -21.42
CA GLY A 52 -0.35 -12.39 -20.88
C GLY A 52 -1.41 -11.42 -21.41
N SER A 53 -2.52 -11.95 -21.93
CA SER A 53 -3.57 -11.19 -22.59
C SER A 53 -4.75 -10.87 -21.67
N LEU A 54 -4.90 -11.54 -20.53
CA LEU A 54 -6.03 -11.32 -19.63
C LEU A 54 -5.99 -9.91 -19.00
N LYS A 55 -7.07 -9.14 -19.17
CA LYS A 55 -7.19 -7.74 -18.70
C LYS A 55 -8.27 -7.54 -17.64
N ALA A 56 -9.36 -8.31 -17.69
CA ALA A 56 -10.39 -8.32 -16.66
C ALA A 56 -11.22 -9.61 -16.74
N VAL A 57 -11.97 -9.87 -15.68
CA VAL A 57 -12.95 -10.96 -15.61
C VAL A 57 -14.29 -10.42 -15.16
N ILE A 58 -15.37 -10.88 -15.78
CA ILE A 58 -16.75 -10.61 -15.39
C ILE A 58 -17.43 -11.95 -15.13
N PHE A 59 -18.13 -12.10 -14.02
CA PHE A 59 -18.85 -13.35 -13.76
C PHE A 59 -20.13 -13.16 -12.96
N ASP A 60 -21.10 -14.03 -13.23
CA ASP A 60 -22.31 -14.21 -12.42
C ASP A 60 -22.10 -15.28 -11.33
N LEU A 61 -22.69 -15.06 -10.16
CA LEU A 61 -22.66 -16.00 -9.03
C LEU A 61 -23.55 -17.22 -9.25
N VAL A 62 -24.59 -17.11 -10.07
CA VAL A 62 -25.55 -18.20 -10.28
C VAL A 62 -25.26 -18.92 -11.61
N GLY A 63 -24.47 -19.99 -11.53
CA GLY A 63 -24.34 -20.96 -12.61
C GLY A 63 -25.55 -21.90 -12.67
N LYS A 64 -25.82 -22.52 -13.82
CA LYS A 64 -26.89 -23.53 -13.99
C LYS A 64 -26.80 -24.73 -13.03
N THR A 65 -25.66 -24.91 -12.34
CA THR A 65 -25.37 -26.01 -11.42
C THR A 65 -25.32 -25.60 -9.94
N ALA A 66 -25.07 -24.32 -9.62
CA ALA A 66 -25.02 -23.84 -8.24
C ALA A 66 -26.43 -23.49 -7.79
N GLY A 67 -27.11 -24.43 -7.14
CA GLY A 67 -28.38 -24.16 -6.49
C GLY A 67 -28.20 -23.08 -5.43
N ALA A 68 -29.23 -22.25 -5.21
CA ALA A 68 -29.26 -21.25 -4.14
C ALA A 68 -28.92 -21.81 -2.73
N GLN A 69 -28.98 -23.14 -2.54
CA GLN A 69 -28.53 -23.83 -1.33
C GLN A 69 -27.00 -23.89 -1.17
N GLU A 70 -26.21 -24.11 -2.22
CA GLU A 70 -24.73 -24.20 -2.13
C GLU A 70 -24.08 -22.84 -1.83
N LEU A 71 -24.68 -21.76 -2.32
CA LEU A 71 -24.23 -20.39 -2.02
C LEU A 71 -24.57 -19.97 -0.58
N VAL A 72 -25.66 -20.51 0.00
CA VAL A 72 -26.11 -20.22 1.38
C VAL A 72 -25.33 -21.06 2.41
N GLU A 73 -24.88 -22.26 2.06
CA GLU A 73 -24.08 -23.13 2.93
C GLU A 73 -22.57 -22.81 2.93
N GLY A 74 -22.13 -21.80 2.16
CA GLY A 74 -20.76 -21.28 2.21
C GLY A 74 -19.71 -22.11 1.46
N ASP A 75 -20.13 -23.19 0.80
CA ASP A 75 -19.25 -24.23 0.23
C ASP A 75 -19.36 -24.34 -1.30
N ALA A 76 -19.72 -23.25 -1.99
CA ALA A 76 -19.64 -23.20 -3.44
C ALA A 76 -18.17 -23.27 -3.87
N GLU A 77 -17.71 -24.46 -4.26
CA GLU A 77 -16.36 -24.75 -4.79
C GLU A 77 -15.93 -23.70 -5.83
N PHE A 78 -16.87 -23.26 -6.66
CA PHE A 78 -16.67 -22.18 -7.64
C PHE A 78 -16.21 -20.86 -7.01
N LEU A 79 -16.78 -20.43 -5.87
CA LEU A 79 -16.36 -19.19 -5.17
C LEU A 79 -14.97 -19.32 -4.56
N ASN A 80 -14.62 -20.50 -4.05
CA ASN A 80 -13.29 -20.75 -3.50
C ASN A 80 -12.23 -20.79 -4.62
N GLU A 81 -12.55 -21.39 -5.77
CA GLU A 81 -11.68 -21.37 -6.95
C GLU A 81 -11.50 -19.96 -7.51
N ILE A 82 -12.58 -19.20 -7.56
CA ILE A 82 -12.60 -17.76 -7.86
C ILE A 82 -11.71 -17.01 -6.88
N GLU A 83 -11.88 -17.21 -5.58
CA GLU A 83 -11.08 -16.53 -4.56
C GLU A 83 -9.58 -16.88 -4.67
N VAL A 84 -9.24 -18.14 -4.91
CA VAL A 84 -7.85 -18.59 -5.13
C VAL A 84 -7.25 -18.02 -6.42
N ALA A 85 -8.03 -18.00 -7.51
CA ALA A 85 -7.63 -17.36 -8.74
C ALA A 85 -7.41 -15.85 -8.53
N PHE A 86 -8.29 -15.19 -7.78
CA PHE A 86 -8.25 -13.75 -7.55
C PHE A 86 -7.13 -13.30 -6.62
N GLN A 87 -6.72 -14.15 -5.67
CA GLN A 87 -5.51 -13.92 -4.89
C GLN A 87 -4.23 -13.96 -5.74
N SER A 88 -4.30 -14.55 -6.94
CA SER A 88 -3.15 -14.76 -7.82
C SER A 88 -3.02 -13.69 -8.91
N TYR A 89 -4.03 -12.85 -9.15
CA TYR A 89 -4.03 -11.87 -10.25
C TYR A 89 -4.43 -10.47 -9.79
N ASN A 90 -3.68 -9.46 -10.24
CA ASN A 90 -3.91 -8.05 -9.90
C ASN A 90 -4.78 -7.33 -10.95
N ILE A 91 -5.74 -8.05 -11.57
CA ILE A 91 -6.66 -7.49 -12.57
C ILE A 91 -8.00 -7.09 -11.95
N PRO A 92 -8.75 -6.15 -12.55
CA PRO A 92 -10.11 -5.88 -12.14
C PRO A 92 -11.03 -7.08 -12.39
N ILE A 93 -11.88 -7.35 -11.41
CA ILE A 93 -12.84 -8.45 -11.40
C ILE A 93 -14.22 -7.89 -11.08
N PHE A 94 -15.18 -8.14 -11.97
CA PHE A 94 -16.56 -7.66 -11.85
C PHE A 94 -17.49 -8.83 -11.53
N ILE A 95 -18.04 -8.85 -10.33
CA ILE A 95 -19.11 -9.76 -9.94
C ILE A 95 -20.43 -9.10 -10.35
N PHE A 96 -20.99 -9.50 -11.48
CA PHE A 96 -22.22 -8.93 -12.03
C PHE A 96 -23.36 -9.93 -11.83
N SER A 97 -24.11 -9.79 -10.74
CA SER A 97 -25.09 -10.80 -10.32
C SER A 97 -26.37 -10.21 -9.74
N ALA A 98 -27.49 -10.93 -9.82
CA ALA A 98 -28.70 -10.60 -9.08
C ALA A 98 -28.65 -11.07 -7.60
N SER A 99 -27.62 -11.85 -7.25
CA SER A 99 -27.46 -12.49 -5.94
C SER A 99 -26.32 -11.90 -5.12
N ILE A 100 -25.96 -10.63 -5.34
CA ILE A 100 -24.84 -9.97 -4.65
C ILE A 100 -25.03 -9.95 -3.13
N HIS A 101 -26.26 -9.87 -2.64
CA HIS A 101 -26.60 -9.94 -1.23
C HIS A 101 -26.10 -11.22 -0.53
N LEU A 102 -25.84 -12.30 -1.27
CA LEU A 102 -25.30 -13.55 -0.72
C LEU A 102 -23.80 -13.44 -0.36
N ILE A 103 -23.10 -12.44 -0.88
CA ILE A 103 -21.66 -12.23 -0.67
C ILE A 103 -21.36 -10.84 -0.10
N GLU A 104 -22.32 -10.22 0.59
CA GLU A 104 -22.21 -8.85 1.08
C GLU A 104 -20.99 -8.65 1.98
N ASP A 105 -20.69 -9.63 2.85
CA ASP A 105 -19.53 -9.60 3.75
C ASP A 105 -18.22 -10.09 3.09
N ARG A 106 -18.28 -10.74 1.92
CA ARG A 106 -17.09 -11.22 1.21
C ARG A 106 -16.49 -10.10 0.36
N PHE A 107 -15.16 -10.13 0.21
CA PHE A 107 -14.38 -9.22 -0.63
C PHE A 107 -14.44 -7.72 -0.25
N ASN A 108 -14.93 -7.35 0.94
CA ASN A 108 -15.05 -5.95 1.36
C ASN A 108 -13.72 -5.18 1.45
N ASN A 109 -12.59 -5.90 1.50
CA ASN A 109 -11.24 -5.33 1.53
C ASN A 109 -10.42 -5.71 0.28
N SER A 110 -11.09 -5.97 -0.84
CA SER A 110 -10.47 -6.37 -2.11
C SER A 110 -10.61 -5.25 -3.14
N GLY A 111 -9.60 -4.37 -3.23
CA GLY A 111 -9.67 -3.14 -4.04
C GLY A 111 -9.82 -3.31 -5.55
N THR A 112 -9.65 -4.52 -6.08
CA THR A 112 -9.84 -4.84 -7.51
C THR A 112 -11.13 -5.61 -7.80
N ILE A 113 -11.93 -5.92 -6.76
CA ILE A 113 -13.19 -6.67 -6.90
C ILE A 113 -14.36 -5.69 -6.81
N TYR A 114 -15.20 -5.70 -7.83
CA TYR A 114 -16.39 -4.86 -7.96
C TYR A 114 -17.63 -5.75 -7.83
N LYS A 115 -18.44 -5.51 -6.80
CA LYS A 115 -19.73 -6.20 -6.59
C LYS A 115 -20.85 -5.34 -7.18
N ILE A 116 -21.53 -5.84 -8.21
CA ILE A 116 -22.48 -5.07 -9.02
C ILE A 116 -23.78 -5.84 -9.14
N ASP A 117 -24.88 -5.22 -8.73
CA ASP A 117 -26.21 -5.80 -8.91
C ASP A 117 -26.62 -5.74 -10.38
N LYS A 118 -27.17 -6.83 -10.92
CA LYS A 118 -27.66 -6.88 -12.32
C LYS A 118 -28.77 -5.86 -12.63
N ALA A 119 -29.41 -5.29 -11.62
CA ALA A 119 -30.35 -4.18 -11.78
C ALA A 119 -29.66 -2.85 -12.11
N GLU A 120 -28.36 -2.73 -11.87
CA GLU A 120 -27.57 -1.53 -12.20
C GLU A 120 -27.15 -1.52 -13.69
N ASP A 121 -26.82 -0.33 -14.18
CA ASP A 121 -26.42 -0.14 -15.58
C ASP A 121 -25.03 -0.73 -15.85
N PHE A 122 -24.97 -1.70 -16.77
CA PHE A 122 -23.73 -2.40 -17.12
C PHE A 122 -22.65 -1.45 -17.67
N LYS A 123 -23.04 -0.41 -18.40
CA LYS A 123 -22.07 0.55 -18.95
C LYS A 123 -21.42 1.34 -17.82
N GLU A 124 -22.24 1.96 -16.96
CA GLU A 124 -21.76 2.79 -15.86
C GLU A 124 -20.94 1.98 -14.84
N LYS A 125 -21.34 0.74 -14.56
CA LYS A 125 -20.74 -0.05 -13.48
C LYS A 125 -19.61 -0.98 -13.91
N VAL A 126 -19.56 -1.39 -15.17
CA VAL A 126 -18.53 -2.32 -15.67
C VAL A 126 -17.65 -1.67 -16.73
N ILE A 127 -18.24 -1.09 -17.78
CA ILE A 127 -17.49 -0.57 -18.93
C ILE A 127 -16.69 0.68 -18.54
N ASP A 128 -17.35 1.69 -17.96
CA ASP A 128 -16.71 2.98 -17.64
C ASP A 128 -15.56 2.80 -16.62
N PRO A 129 -15.69 2.00 -15.53
CA PRO A 129 -14.58 1.72 -14.62
C PRO A 129 -13.45 0.92 -15.29
N PHE A 130 -13.77 -0.06 -16.13
CA PHE A 130 -12.75 -0.79 -16.88
C PHE A 130 -11.98 0.15 -17.83
N GLU A 131 -12.68 1.02 -18.56
CA GLU A 131 -12.06 2.01 -19.45
C GLU A 131 -11.14 2.97 -18.67
N MET A 132 -11.57 3.43 -17.50
CA MET A 132 -10.74 4.27 -16.62
C MET A 132 -9.45 3.56 -16.17
N LEU A 133 -9.55 2.28 -15.79
CA LEU A 133 -8.39 1.48 -15.38
C LEU A 133 -7.47 1.16 -16.57
N LEU A 134 -8.04 0.91 -17.75
CA LEU A 134 -7.28 0.67 -18.97
C LEU A 134 -6.55 1.93 -19.45
N SER A 135 -7.24 3.07 -19.47
CA SER A 135 -6.71 4.34 -19.98
C SER A 135 -5.69 4.99 -19.06
N SER A 136 -5.78 4.75 -17.74
CA SER A 136 -4.77 5.17 -16.76
C SER A 136 -3.48 4.34 -16.80
N GLY A 137 -3.45 3.23 -17.55
CA GLY A 137 -2.32 2.30 -17.57
C GLY A 137 -2.26 1.33 -16.38
N PHE A 138 -3.21 1.41 -15.44
CA PHE A 138 -3.29 0.51 -14.29
C PHE A 138 -3.29 -0.97 -14.74
N ILE A 139 -4.15 -1.32 -15.69
CA ILE A 139 -4.27 -2.70 -16.17
C ILE A 139 -2.96 -3.17 -16.83
N ASP A 140 -2.30 -2.32 -17.61
CA ASP A 140 -1.05 -2.68 -18.29
C ASP A 140 0.12 -2.88 -17.32
N VAL A 141 0.08 -2.23 -16.15
CA VAL A 141 1.03 -2.44 -15.06
C VAL A 141 0.80 -3.79 -14.39
N PHE A 142 -0.44 -4.09 -14.01
CA PHE A 142 -0.78 -5.17 -13.08
C PHE A 142 -1.28 -6.47 -13.72
N CYS A 143 -1.62 -6.49 -15.01
CA CYS A 143 -2.06 -7.70 -15.68
C CYS A 143 -0.96 -8.79 -15.68
N PRO A 144 -1.33 -10.08 -15.86
CA PRO A 144 -0.34 -11.15 -16.05
C PRO A 144 0.65 -10.79 -17.15
N LYS A 145 1.94 -10.96 -16.91
CA LYS A 145 3.04 -10.57 -17.80
C LYS A 145 3.03 -9.07 -18.18
N GLY A 146 2.39 -8.24 -17.37
CA GLY A 146 2.38 -6.79 -17.51
C GLY A 146 3.74 -6.16 -17.23
N ILE A 147 3.75 -4.83 -17.19
CA ILE A 147 4.98 -4.04 -16.99
C ILE A 147 5.65 -4.41 -15.67
N LEU A 148 4.87 -4.53 -14.59
CA LEU A 148 5.41 -4.83 -13.25
C LEU A 148 6.12 -6.18 -13.24
N GLU A 149 5.47 -7.26 -13.68
CA GLU A 149 6.07 -8.60 -13.66
C GLU A 149 7.32 -8.68 -14.55
N THR A 150 7.28 -8.03 -15.72
CA THR A 150 8.39 -8.03 -16.68
C THR A 150 9.61 -7.29 -16.15
N GLU A 151 9.42 -6.07 -15.65
CA GLU A 151 10.50 -5.26 -15.10
C GLU A 151 11.01 -5.85 -13.78
N LEU A 152 10.15 -6.34 -12.88
CA LEU A 152 10.60 -7.01 -11.65
C LEU A 152 11.48 -8.23 -11.94
N HIS A 153 11.14 -9.06 -12.94
CA HIS A 153 11.99 -10.21 -13.30
C HIS A 153 13.36 -9.78 -13.83
N LYS A 154 13.39 -8.77 -14.69
CA LYS A 154 14.61 -8.20 -15.27
C LYS A 154 15.48 -7.57 -14.19
N ASP A 155 14.90 -6.73 -13.34
CA ASP A 155 15.61 -6.05 -12.26
C ASP A 155 16.05 -7.03 -11.19
N LEU A 156 15.25 -8.06 -10.87
CA LEU A 156 15.65 -9.12 -9.96
C LEU A 156 16.88 -9.87 -10.47
N ASN A 157 16.91 -10.20 -11.76
CA ASN A 157 18.07 -10.84 -12.37
C ASN A 157 19.30 -9.94 -12.31
N LEU A 158 19.14 -8.66 -12.66
CA LEU A 158 20.21 -7.66 -12.62
C LEU A 158 20.75 -7.46 -11.20
N ALA A 159 19.85 -7.30 -10.23
CA ALA A 159 20.15 -7.13 -8.82
C ALA A 159 20.90 -8.34 -8.26
N PHE A 160 20.48 -9.56 -8.60
CA PHE A 160 21.13 -10.79 -8.16
C PHE A 160 22.54 -10.95 -8.77
N THR A 161 22.67 -10.71 -10.08
CA THR A 161 23.97 -10.83 -10.78
C THR A 161 24.96 -9.74 -10.40
N LYS A 162 24.50 -8.53 -10.04
CA LYS A 162 25.35 -7.47 -9.48
C LYS A 162 25.73 -7.69 -8.02
N GLN A 163 24.88 -8.34 -7.23
CA GLN A 163 25.16 -8.64 -5.83
C GLN A 163 26.29 -9.67 -5.66
N PHE A 164 26.37 -10.65 -6.56
CA PHE A 164 27.39 -11.69 -6.56
C PHE A 164 28.26 -11.59 -7.81
N PHE A 165 29.48 -11.09 -7.63
CA PHE A 165 30.47 -10.94 -8.70
C PHE A 165 31.01 -12.29 -9.20
N THR A 166 30.99 -13.32 -8.35
CA THR A 166 31.43 -14.67 -8.71
C THR A 166 30.57 -15.76 -8.08
N GLY A 167 30.53 -16.93 -8.72
CA GLY A 167 29.86 -18.10 -8.16
C GLY A 167 30.49 -18.60 -6.85
N GLU A 168 31.75 -18.24 -6.57
CA GLU A 168 32.42 -18.62 -5.31
C GLU A 168 31.83 -17.88 -4.11
N GLN A 169 31.42 -16.62 -4.26
CA GLN A 169 30.74 -15.87 -3.19
C GLN A 169 29.42 -16.54 -2.77
N ILE A 170 28.69 -17.09 -3.73
CA ILE A 170 27.46 -17.86 -3.49
C ILE A 170 27.79 -19.12 -2.68
N ARG A 171 28.84 -19.86 -3.07
CA ARG A 171 29.28 -21.06 -2.34
C ARG A 171 29.73 -20.73 -0.92
N GLN A 172 30.51 -19.67 -0.74
CA GLN A 172 30.97 -19.23 0.58
C GLN A 172 29.81 -18.83 1.49
N LEU A 173 28.80 -18.12 0.96
CA LEU A 173 27.60 -17.78 1.72
C LEU A 173 26.83 -19.04 2.15
N ILE A 174 26.61 -19.99 1.24
CA ILE A 174 25.92 -21.25 1.54
C ILE A 174 26.70 -22.05 2.60
N SER A 175 28.01 -22.20 2.42
CA SER A 175 28.89 -22.88 3.37
C SER A 175 28.91 -22.17 4.73
N GLY A 176 28.94 -20.85 4.75
CA GLY A 176 28.88 -20.04 5.97
C GLY A 176 27.58 -20.25 6.75
N ILE A 177 26.43 -20.28 6.07
CA ILE A 177 25.14 -20.58 6.70
C ILE A 177 25.15 -22.01 7.27
N ASN A 178 25.56 -22.98 6.44
CA ASN A 178 25.57 -24.39 6.81
C ASN A 178 26.62 -24.76 7.86
N SER A 179 27.63 -23.90 8.09
CA SER A 179 28.64 -24.12 9.14
C SER A 179 28.06 -24.17 10.55
N THR A 180 26.86 -23.61 10.75
CA THR A 180 26.11 -23.62 12.02
C THR A 180 25.01 -24.69 12.07
N GLY A 181 24.95 -25.56 11.04
CA GLY A 181 23.92 -26.58 10.84
C GLY A 181 23.27 -26.43 9.46
N THR A 182 23.01 -27.56 8.77
CA THR A 182 22.33 -27.55 7.47
C THR A 182 20.92 -27.01 7.61
N ASN A 183 20.64 -25.85 7.01
CA ASN A 183 19.33 -25.22 7.12
C ASN A 183 18.92 -24.64 5.76
N ILE A 184 18.31 -25.49 4.93
CA ILE A 184 17.83 -25.15 3.59
C ILE A 184 16.86 -23.97 3.65
N ASP A 185 15.95 -23.96 4.62
CA ASP A 185 15.00 -22.86 4.83
C ASP A 185 15.73 -21.54 5.12
N ARG A 186 16.77 -21.56 5.95
CA ARG A 186 17.60 -20.39 6.22
C ARG A 186 18.27 -19.88 4.96
N VAL A 187 18.86 -20.76 4.15
CA VAL A 187 19.50 -20.42 2.88
C VAL A 187 18.49 -19.78 1.92
N GLN A 188 17.32 -20.41 1.73
CA GLN A 188 16.23 -19.87 0.92
C GLN A 188 15.79 -18.49 1.41
N LYS A 189 15.60 -18.30 2.72
CA LYS A 189 15.25 -17.01 3.32
C LYS A 189 16.33 -15.94 3.12
N VAL A 190 17.61 -16.30 3.18
CA VAL A 190 18.71 -15.35 2.88
C VAL A 190 18.63 -14.90 1.43
N PHE A 191 18.61 -15.84 0.48
CA PHE A 191 18.60 -15.49 -0.94
C PHE A 191 17.35 -14.71 -1.35
N LYS A 192 16.17 -15.08 -0.83
CA LYS A 192 14.93 -14.28 -1.02
C LYS A 192 15.10 -12.86 -0.50
N ARG A 193 15.69 -12.66 0.68
CA ARG A 193 15.91 -11.30 1.21
C ARG A 193 16.94 -10.50 0.44
N ILE A 194 18.00 -11.14 -0.04
CA ILE A 194 19.00 -10.50 -0.89
C ILE A 194 18.33 -10.03 -2.18
N ALA A 195 17.64 -10.92 -2.87
CA ALA A 195 16.83 -10.65 -4.07
C ALA A 195 15.94 -9.40 -3.90
N ILE A 196 15.06 -9.41 -2.89
CA ILE A 196 14.12 -8.32 -2.66
C ILE A 196 14.83 -7.03 -2.24
N ARG A 197 15.87 -7.09 -1.41
CA ARG A 197 16.60 -5.89 -0.96
C ARG A 197 17.37 -5.22 -2.10
N SER A 198 18.05 -6.02 -2.92
CA SER A 198 18.80 -5.51 -4.06
C SER A 198 17.84 -4.91 -5.11
N LEU A 199 16.66 -5.52 -5.30
CA LEU A 199 15.58 -4.98 -6.12
C LEU A 199 15.04 -3.65 -5.58
N LEU A 200 14.64 -3.61 -4.31
CA LEU A 200 14.16 -2.38 -3.65
C LEU A 200 15.20 -1.26 -3.71
N SER A 201 16.48 -1.59 -3.53
CA SER A 201 17.56 -0.59 -3.63
C SER A 201 17.68 0.02 -5.03
N THR A 202 17.30 -0.72 -6.07
CA THR A 202 17.32 -0.24 -7.46
C THR A 202 16.06 0.57 -7.76
N LEU A 203 14.90 0.08 -7.32
CA LEU A 203 13.61 0.74 -7.54
C LEU A 203 13.47 2.07 -6.79
N LEU A 204 14.19 2.24 -5.68
CA LEU A 204 14.20 3.46 -4.86
C LEU A 204 15.43 4.35 -5.14
N GLU A 205 16.23 4.03 -6.17
CA GLU A 205 17.39 4.84 -6.54
C GLU A 205 16.90 6.15 -7.17
N PRO A 206 17.34 7.32 -6.68
CA PRO A 206 16.91 8.58 -7.24
C PRO A 206 17.37 8.72 -8.69
N GLU A 207 16.47 9.16 -9.57
CA GLU A 207 16.84 9.49 -10.94
C GLU A 207 17.93 10.58 -10.96
N THR A 208 18.87 10.47 -11.90
CA THR A 208 19.87 11.52 -12.15
C THR A 208 19.61 12.18 -13.50
N ASP A 209 19.80 13.49 -13.56
CA ASP A 209 19.74 14.24 -14.82
C ASP A 209 20.98 13.99 -15.70
N GLU A 210 20.99 14.53 -16.92
CA GLU A 210 22.09 14.40 -17.87
C GLU A 210 23.44 14.93 -17.33
N ASN A 211 23.43 15.73 -16.26
CA ASN A 211 24.61 16.28 -15.59
C ASN A 211 25.00 15.51 -14.32
N GLY A 212 24.35 14.38 -14.04
CA GLY A 212 24.57 13.56 -12.87
C GLY A 212 24.03 14.15 -11.56
N LYS A 213 23.13 15.15 -11.63
CA LYS A 213 22.46 15.68 -10.44
C LYS A 213 21.22 14.87 -10.13
N ILE A 214 20.97 14.64 -8.84
CA ILE A 214 19.74 14.01 -8.37
C ILE A 214 18.55 14.86 -8.80
N LYS A 215 17.63 14.24 -9.54
CA LYS A 215 16.35 14.81 -9.92
C LYS A 215 15.43 14.74 -8.69
N PRO A 216 14.79 15.85 -8.29
CA PRO A 216 13.83 15.81 -7.20
C PRO A 216 12.61 15.00 -7.63
N GLU A 217 12.36 13.90 -6.91
CA GLU A 217 11.14 13.10 -7.05
C GLU A 217 10.09 13.60 -6.08
N PHE A 218 8.88 13.83 -6.60
CA PHE A 218 7.73 14.23 -5.80
C PHE A 218 6.82 13.03 -5.64
N LEU A 219 6.78 12.47 -4.43
CA LEU A 219 5.93 11.34 -4.09
C LEU A 219 4.46 11.78 -4.00
N ASN A 220 3.57 10.93 -4.48
CA ASN A 220 2.14 11.06 -4.24
C ASN A 220 1.86 10.74 -2.76
N PRO A 221 1.00 11.51 -2.06
CA PRO A 221 0.62 11.24 -0.68
C PRO A 221 0.21 9.80 -0.38
N ILE A 222 -0.43 9.10 -1.33
CA ILE A 222 -0.85 7.70 -1.12
C ILE A 222 0.33 6.76 -0.87
N GLU A 223 1.51 7.06 -1.40
CA GLU A 223 2.72 6.23 -1.27
C GLU A 223 3.23 6.15 0.18
N HIS A 224 2.83 7.10 1.02
CA HIS A 224 3.15 7.09 2.44
C HIS A 224 2.22 6.21 3.29
N TYR A 225 1.17 5.63 2.69
CA TYR A 225 0.15 4.88 3.40
C TYR A 225 0.11 3.43 2.89
N ILE A 226 0.38 2.49 3.80
CA ILE A 226 0.55 1.08 3.49
C ILE A 226 -0.47 0.25 4.26
N GLN A 227 -1.26 -0.55 3.54
CA GLN A 227 -2.04 -1.63 4.14
C GLN A 227 -1.13 -2.84 4.38
N ARG A 228 -0.65 -3.00 5.61
CA ARG A 228 0.31 -4.07 5.93
C ARG A 228 -0.38 -5.43 6.06
N ILE A 229 0.12 -6.43 5.32
CA ILE A 229 -0.35 -7.83 5.33
C ILE A 229 0.36 -8.68 6.40
N ASN A 230 1.30 -8.08 7.15
CA ASN A 230 2.12 -8.79 8.13
C ASN A 230 1.32 -9.39 9.32
N SER A 231 1.91 -10.40 9.97
CA SER A 231 1.33 -11.11 11.11
C SER A 231 1.47 -10.40 12.46
N PHE A 232 2.18 -9.27 12.54
CA PHE A 232 2.25 -8.52 13.80
C PHE A 232 0.97 -7.72 13.99
N GLU A 233 0.42 -7.83 15.18
CA GLU A 233 -0.77 -7.09 15.61
C GLU A 233 -0.53 -5.59 15.56
N PHE A 234 0.62 -5.15 16.07
CA PHE A 234 1.06 -3.76 16.08
C PHE A 234 2.43 -3.58 15.44
N TRP A 235 2.69 -2.39 14.91
CA TRP A 235 3.98 -1.99 14.38
C TRP A 235 4.19 -0.48 14.50
N THR A 236 5.46 -0.09 14.50
CA THR A 236 5.84 1.32 14.46
C THR A 236 5.32 1.97 13.18
N GLY A 237 4.62 3.09 13.30
CA GLY A 237 3.96 3.75 12.17
C GLY A 237 2.52 3.31 11.92
N ASP A 238 1.99 2.32 12.65
CA ASP A 238 0.57 1.99 12.55
C ASP A 238 -0.29 3.14 13.08
N ILE A 239 -1.35 3.46 12.33
CA ILE A 239 -2.42 4.37 12.73
C ILE A 239 -3.60 3.53 13.19
N LEU A 240 -4.01 3.79 14.43
CA LEU A 240 -5.13 3.12 15.09
C LEU A 240 -6.28 4.11 15.24
N GLU A 241 -7.48 3.68 14.87
CA GLU A 241 -8.72 4.39 15.17
C GLU A 241 -9.44 3.70 16.32
N LYS A 242 -9.90 4.48 17.29
CA LYS A 242 -10.74 3.95 18.35
C LYS A 242 -12.08 3.53 17.75
N LYS A 243 -12.65 2.40 18.19
CA LYS A 243 -13.90 1.85 17.62
C LYS A 243 -15.11 2.79 17.70
N ASP A 244 -15.08 3.77 18.61
CA ASP A 244 -16.08 4.84 18.73
C ASP A 244 -15.79 6.08 17.86
N LYS A 245 -14.73 6.04 17.05
CA LYS A 245 -14.22 7.09 16.16
C LYS A 245 -13.84 8.40 16.85
N SER A 246 -13.60 8.38 18.16
CA SER A 246 -13.29 9.58 18.94
C SER A 246 -11.80 9.95 18.96
N GLU A 247 -10.91 8.99 18.69
CA GLU A 247 -9.47 9.16 18.83
C GLU A 247 -8.71 8.41 17.73
N LEU A 248 -7.70 9.08 17.17
CA LEU A 248 -6.70 8.49 16.28
C LEU A 248 -5.35 8.50 16.98
N LEU A 249 -4.63 7.38 16.92
CA LEU A 249 -3.32 7.20 17.52
C LEU A 249 -2.30 6.74 16.47
N LEU A 250 -1.08 7.26 16.55
CA LEU A 250 0.09 6.78 15.81
C LEU A 250 1.04 6.04 16.76
N ILE A 251 1.45 4.81 16.42
CA ILE A 251 2.43 4.06 17.21
C ILE A 251 3.85 4.58 16.93
N LEU A 252 4.52 5.09 17.97
CA LEU A 252 5.90 5.57 17.91
C LEU A 252 6.92 4.65 18.59
N THR A 253 6.46 3.57 19.22
CA THR A 253 7.37 2.60 19.85
C THR A 253 8.35 2.05 18.79
N PRO A 254 9.67 2.06 19.03
CA PRO A 254 10.65 1.54 18.06
C PRO A 254 10.40 0.08 17.67
N ARG A 255 10.71 -0.29 16.42
CA ARG A 255 10.33 -1.59 15.82
C ARG A 255 10.80 -2.80 16.61
N CYS A 256 12.04 -2.76 17.11
CA CYS A 256 12.61 -3.83 17.93
C CYS A 256 11.87 -4.03 19.26
N ASN A 257 11.28 -2.95 19.80
CA ASN A 257 10.51 -2.96 21.03
C ASN A 257 9.07 -3.40 20.81
N VAL A 258 8.44 -3.01 19.69
CA VAL A 258 7.07 -3.46 19.35
C VAL A 258 7.01 -4.98 19.21
N ALA A 259 8.00 -5.56 18.51
CA ALA A 259 8.09 -7.00 18.28
C ALA A 259 8.47 -7.81 19.54
N SER A 260 8.93 -7.15 20.60
CA SER A 260 9.26 -7.82 21.85
C SER A 260 7.99 -8.16 22.64
N LYS A 261 7.94 -9.38 23.17
CA LYS A 261 6.93 -9.80 24.15
C LYS A 261 7.17 -9.20 25.54
N SER A 262 8.32 -8.58 25.77
CA SER A 262 8.70 -8.03 27.09
C SER A 262 8.10 -6.65 27.38
N LEU A 263 7.41 -6.04 26.42
CA LEU A 263 6.78 -4.73 26.57
C LEU A 263 5.28 -4.87 26.41
N ASP A 264 4.57 -4.61 27.51
CA ASP A 264 3.11 -4.68 27.58
C ASP A 264 2.45 -3.37 27.14
N GLU A 265 3.21 -2.29 27.07
CA GLU A 265 2.74 -0.96 26.67
C GLU A 265 3.48 -0.44 25.44
N LEU A 266 2.78 0.35 24.63
CA LEU A 266 3.30 1.01 23.44
C LEU A 266 3.20 2.52 23.61
N LEU A 267 4.29 3.21 23.29
CA LEU A 267 4.32 4.65 23.06
C LEU A 267 3.51 5.00 21.80
N VAL A 268 2.55 5.90 21.98
CA VAL A 268 1.68 6.42 20.93
C VAL A 268 1.57 7.95 21.00
N CYS A 269 1.26 8.57 19.87
CA CYS A 269 0.91 9.99 19.77
C CYS A 269 -0.51 10.17 19.24
N LYS A 270 -1.20 11.21 19.69
CA LYS A 270 -2.51 11.58 19.16
C LYS A 270 -2.38 12.17 17.76
N ILE A 271 -3.30 11.80 16.86
CA ILE A 271 -3.51 12.46 15.58
C ILE A 271 -4.80 13.29 15.68
N LEU A 272 -4.72 14.54 15.25
CA LEU A 272 -5.89 15.40 15.05
C LEU A 272 -6.33 15.28 13.57
N PRO A 273 -7.43 14.56 13.29
CA PRO A 273 -7.85 14.29 11.91
C PRO A 273 -8.30 15.57 11.21
N ASN A 274 -8.09 15.63 9.90
CA ASN A 274 -8.53 16.74 9.04
C ASN A 274 -8.01 18.13 9.47
N GLU A 275 -6.98 18.15 10.32
CA GLU A 275 -6.29 19.37 10.71
C GLU A 275 -5.17 19.63 9.69
N PHE A 276 -5.55 20.31 8.61
CA PHE A 276 -4.65 20.94 7.65
C PHE A 276 -4.92 22.45 7.68
N PRO A 277 -3.97 23.31 7.27
CA PRO A 277 -4.28 24.70 6.97
C PRO A 277 -5.44 24.74 5.96
N LYS A 278 -6.63 25.18 6.39
CA LYS A 278 -7.84 25.18 5.56
C LYS A 278 -7.87 26.45 4.71
N GLU A 279 -8.32 26.24 3.47
CA GLU A 279 -8.55 27.21 2.39
C GLU A 279 -7.33 27.48 1.49
N ILE A 280 -7.50 27.21 0.18
CA ILE A 280 -6.58 27.57 -0.91
C ILE A 280 -7.28 28.67 -1.71
N ALA A 281 -7.30 29.89 -1.18
CA ALA A 281 -7.71 31.08 -1.90
C ALA A 281 -6.51 31.76 -2.57
N ASN A 282 -5.31 31.73 -1.96
CA ASN A 282 -4.18 32.58 -2.36
C ASN A 282 -2.82 31.83 -2.44
N ARG A 283 -1.85 32.39 -3.22
CA ARG A 283 -0.50 31.81 -3.44
C ARG A 283 0.25 31.47 -2.14
N THR A 284 0.09 32.31 -1.11
CA THR A 284 0.64 32.12 0.23
C THR A 284 0.13 30.88 0.96
N GLU A 285 -1.04 30.35 0.63
CA GLU A 285 -1.59 29.13 1.26
C GLU A 285 -1.03 27.86 0.63
N LYS A 286 -0.76 27.86 -0.68
CA LYS A 286 0.01 26.78 -1.32
C LYS A 286 1.38 26.64 -0.69
N ASP A 287 2.04 27.77 -0.43
CA ASP A 287 3.33 27.77 0.27
C ASP A 287 3.19 27.23 1.70
N LYS A 288 2.14 27.61 2.44
CA LYS A 288 1.86 27.06 3.78
C LYS A 288 1.63 25.55 3.80
N ILE A 289 0.90 25.01 2.82
CA ILE A 289 0.70 23.56 2.67
C ILE A 289 2.04 22.89 2.37
N GLY A 290 2.81 23.42 1.41
CA GLY A 290 4.15 22.94 1.11
C GLY A 290 5.07 22.97 2.34
N TYR A 291 4.98 24.02 3.16
CA TYR A 291 5.76 24.17 4.39
C TYR A 291 5.31 23.24 5.52
N ALA A 292 4.01 22.96 5.64
CA ALA A 292 3.49 21.95 6.56
C ALA A 292 3.98 20.54 6.18
N LEU A 293 4.05 20.24 4.88
CA LEU A 293 4.50 18.95 4.34
C LEU A 293 6.02 18.78 4.35
N THR A 294 6.78 19.86 4.18
CA THR A 294 8.26 19.86 4.20
C THR A 294 8.85 20.13 5.58
N ASP A 295 8.01 20.10 6.62
CA ASP A 295 8.43 20.21 8.02
C ASP A 295 9.12 21.53 8.39
N LYS A 296 8.75 22.64 7.73
CA LYS A 296 9.31 23.95 8.09
C LYS A 296 8.93 24.32 9.52
N PRO A 297 9.91 24.55 10.42
CA PRO A 297 9.65 24.77 11.85
C PRO A 297 8.71 25.93 12.14
N GLU A 298 8.68 26.96 11.28
CA GLU A 298 7.83 28.14 11.44
C GLU A 298 6.33 27.84 11.32
N ILE A 299 5.96 26.71 10.69
CA ILE A 299 4.56 26.33 10.42
C ILE A 299 4.22 25.00 11.07
N ALA A 300 5.09 24.00 10.93
CA ALA A 300 4.88 22.69 11.54
C ALA A 300 5.18 22.69 13.05
N GLY A 301 5.96 23.65 13.54
CA GLY A 301 6.50 23.61 14.89
C GLY A 301 7.22 22.27 15.14
N TYR A 302 6.91 21.64 16.26
CA TYR A 302 7.42 20.32 16.64
C TYR A 302 6.51 19.16 16.23
N ASP A 303 5.35 19.44 15.65
CA ASP A 303 4.37 18.42 15.23
C ASP A 303 4.61 18.01 13.76
N ARG A 304 4.01 16.91 13.30
CA ARG A 304 4.09 16.49 11.88
C ARG A 304 2.72 16.47 11.23
N TYR A 305 2.61 17.00 10.02
CA TYR A 305 1.41 16.87 9.20
C TYR A 305 1.48 15.62 8.31
N LEU A 306 0.40 14.84 8.31
CA LEU A 306 0.19 13.68 7.44
C LEU A 306 -0.71 14.10 6.27
N PRO A 307 -0.23 14.07 5.00
CA PRO A 307 -1.01 14.55 3.86
C PRO A 307 -2.27 13.70 3.63
N PRO A 308 -3.42 14.29 3.30
CA PRO A 308 -4.61 13.51 2.93
C PRO A 308 -4.38 12.70 1.65
N SER A 309 -4.99 11.51 1.58
CA SER A 309 -5.02 10.63 0.41
C SER A 309 -6.37 9.90 0.32
N ALA A 310 -6.57 9.10 -0.74
CA ALA A 310 -7.75 8.26 -0.88
C ALA A 310 -7.87 7.18 0.22
N LEU A 311 -6.76 6.79 0.86
CA LEU A 311 -6.76 5.77 1.91
C LEU A 311 -6.85 6.35 3.32
N PHE A 312 -6.46 7.61 3.51
CA PHE A 312 -6.43 8.23 4.82
C PHE A 312 -6.65 9.74 4.72
N GLY A 313 -7.59 10.28 5.51
CA GLY A 313 -7.94 11.71 5.49
C GLY A 313 -6.85 12.68 5.96
N GLY A 314 -5.70 12.17 6.39
CA GLY A 314 -4.59 12.98 6.88
C GLY A 314 -4.88 13.60 8.25
N GLY A 315 -3.99 14.49 8.68
CA GLY A 315 -4.14 15.20 9.95
C GLY A 315 -2.81 15.62 10.54
N LYS A 316 -2.86 16.07 11.80
CA LYS A 316 -1.68 16.55 12.52
C LYS A 316 -1.31 15.61 13.65
N VAL A 317 -0.11 15.03 13.59
CA VAL A 317 0.48 14.22 14.67
C VAL A 317 1.01 15.16 15.74
N ILE A 318 0.44 15.08 16.94
CA ILE A 318 0.81 15.94 18.06
C ILE A 318 1.92 15.27 18.86
N LEU A 319 3.17 15.60 18.52
CA LEU A 319 4.36 14.96 19.12
C LEU A 319 4.54 15.32 20.59
N SER A 320 3.92 16.43 21.03
CA SER A 320 3.86 16.82 22.44
C SER A 320 2.84 16.01 23.26
N ALA A 321 1.83 15.39 22.62
CA ALA A 321 0.76 14.64 23.26
C ALA A 321 0.99 13.12 23.13
N TYR A 322 2.14 12.66 23.65
CA TYR A 322 2.50 11.25 23.68
C TYR A 322 2.07 10.58 24.99
N LYS A 323 1.72 9.28 24.92
CA LYS A 323 1.37 8.46 26.09
C LYS A 323 1.80 7.00 25.87
N MET A 324 1.99 6.27 26.96
CA MET A 324 2.09 4.80 26.92
C MET A 324 0.68 4.21 27.03
N VAL A 325 0.36 3.24 26.19
CA VAL A 325 -0.94 2.54 26.21
C VAL A 325 -0.71 1.03 26.24
N PRO A 326 -1.39 0.29 27.14
CA PRO A 326 -1.33 -1.16 27.17
C PRO A 326 -1.79 -1.78 25.84
N LYS A 327 -1.05 -2.78 25.35
CA LYS A 327 -1.40 -3.55 24.14
C LYS A 327 -2.81 -4.13 24.23
N THR A 328 -3.20 -4.62 25.41
CA THR A 328 -4.55 -5.16 25.67
C THR A 328 -5.67 -4.15 25.43
N SER A 329 -5.47 -2.88 25.82
CA SER A 329 -6.44 -1.80 25.53
C SER A 329 -6.43 -1.43 24.05
N LEU A 330 -5.26 -1.39 23.41
CA LEU A 330 -5.18 -1.16 21.97
C LEU A 330 -5.96 -2.23 21.19
N THR A 331 -5.80 -3.51 21.51
CA THR A 331 -6.53 -4.62 20.88
C THR A 331 -8.04 -4.55 21.14
N ALA A 332 -8.44 -4.18 22.37
CA ALA A 332 -9.84 -4.17 22.76
C ALA A 332 -10.60 -2.97 22.15
N ASP A 333 -10.00 -1.79 22.16
CA ASP A 333 -10.69 -0.52 21.95
C ASP A 333 -10.41 0.11 20.59
N TYR A 334 -9.37 -0.35 19.87
CA TYR A 334 -8.93 0.24 18.61
C TYR A 334 -8.89 -0.78 17.47
N GLU A 335 -8.91 -0.25 16.25
CA GLU A 335 -8.67 -0.98 15.02
C GLU A 335 -7.56 -0.29 14.21
N ARG A 336 -6.71 -1.09 13.56
CA ARG A 336 -5.67 -0.56 12.67
C ARG A 336 -6.32 -0.18 11.35
N ILE A 337 -6.29 1.10 11.01
CA ILE A 337 -6.85 1.61 9.76
C ILE A 337 -5.83 1.63 8.62
N ILE A 338 -4.57 1.99 8.92
CA ILE A 338 -3.48 2.02 7.95
C ILE A 338 -2.14 2.07 8.67
N SER A 339 -1.04 1.90 7.94
CA SER A 339 0.32 2.11 8.45
C SER A 339 1.05 3.14 7.60
N LEU A 340 1.98 3.87 8.19
CA LEU A 340 2.86 4.76 7.46
C LEU A 340 3.99 3.99 6.77
N SER A 341 4.54 4.53 5.68
CA SER A 341 5.77 4.03 5.07
C SER A 341 6.94 4.12 6.04
N ASP A 342 7.97 3.32 5.79
CA ASP A 342 9.15 3.26 6.66
C ASP A 342 9.88 4.61 6.70
N GLU A 343 9.95 5.29 5.57
CA GLU A 343 10.59 6.60 5.39
C GLU A 343 9.89 7.67 6.23
N LEU A 344 8.57 7.81 6.07
CA LEU A 344 7.79 8.81 6.81
C LEU A 344 7.75 8.48 8.32
N THR A 345 7.66 7.20 8.67
CA THR A 345 7.73 6.76 10.06
C THR A 345 9.07 7.16 10.70
N ASN A 346 10.18 6.91 10.00
CA ASN A 346 11.52 7.27 10.51
C ASN A 346 11.70 8.78 10.63
N GLU A 347 11.15 9.56 9.69
CA GLU A 347 11.14 11.03 9.78
C GLU A 347 10.40 11.50 11.05
N ILE A 348 9.19 10.97 11.30
CA ILE A 348 8.40 11.29 12.50
C ILE A 348 9.14 10.91 13.77
N LEU A 349 9.75 9.72 13.82
CA LEU A 349 10.54 9.29 14.98
C LEU A 349 11.76 10.18 15.21
N GLY A 350 12.46 10.59 14.15
CA GLY A 350 13.58 11.51 14.22
C GLY A 350 13.15 12.88 14.77
N LYS A 351 11.98 13.36 14.32
CA LYS A 351 11.38 14.60 14.83
C LYS A 351 10.95 14.49 16.29
N PHE A 352 10.28 13.39 16.66
CA PHE A 352 9.90 13.09 18.03
C PHE A 352 11.11 13.04 18.96
N GLY A 353 12.17 12.33 18.56
CA GLY A 353 13.42 12.29 19.32
C GLY A 353 14.01 13.70 19.50
N SER A 354 14.05 14.50 18.42
CA SER A 354 14.54 15.89 18.47
C SER A 354 13.70 16.76 19.41
N TYR A 355 12.38 16.61 19.40
CA TYR A 355 11.49 17.30 20.33
C TYR A 355 11.79 16.87 21.77
N PHE A 356 11.83 15.56 22.05
CA PHE A 356 12.07 15.01 23.37
C PHE A 356 13.39 15.54 23.97
N PHE A 357 14.49 15.52 23.19
CA PHE A 357 15.78 16.04 23.64
C PHE A 357 15.79 17.56 23.86
N ARG A 358 14.99 18.33 23.11
CA ARG A 358 14.90 19.79 23.28
C ARG A 358 14.12 20.22 24.52
N THR A 359 13.17 19.40 24.99
CA THR A 359 12.43 19.73 26.22
C THR A 359 13.30 19.78 27.48
N GLY A 360 14.52 19.23 27.43
CA GLY A 360 15.52 19.29 28.51
C GLY A 360 16.52 20.45 28.43
N ILE A 361 16.42 21.34 27.43
CA ILE A 361 17.35 22.47 27.28
C ILE A 361 16.88 23.64 28.16
N ASN A 362 17.71 24.00 29.15
CA ASN A 362 17.48 25.21 29.94
C ASN A 362 17.77 26.46 29.08
N PRO A 363 16.84 27.42 28.97
CA PRO A 363 17.13 28.68 28.29
C PRO A 363 18.18 29.46 29.09
N TRP A 364 19.21 29.95 28.41
CA TRP A 364 20.20 30.83 29.00
C TRP A 364 19.68 32.26 28.97
N SER A 365 19.96 33.03 30.03
CA SER A 365 19.72 34.47 30.02
C SER A 365 20.63 35.12 28.99
N LYS A 366 20.05 35.64 27.90
CA LYS A 366 20.81 36.23 26.80
C LYS A 366 21.54 37.48 27.27
N GLU A 367 20.88 38.28 28.10
CA GLU A 367 21.40 39.52 28.65
C GLU A 367 22.59 39.26 29.58
N GLU A 368 22.46 38.29 30.50
CA GLU A 368 23.56 37.91 31.41
C GLU A 368 24.74 37.31 30.66
N THR A 369 24.47 36.49 29.64
CA THR A 369 25.52 35.89 28.80
C THR A 369 26.30 36.96 28.02
N ILE A 370 25.60 37.92 27.41
CA ILE A 370 26.24 39.05 26.70
C ILE A 370 27.09 39.89 27.65
N GLU A 371 26.58 40.17 28.85
CA GLU A 371 27.33 40.95 29.84
C GLU A 371 28.58 40.20 30.32
N HIS A 372 28.50 38.89 30.54
CA HIS A 372 29.66 38.07 30.88
C HIS A 372 30.73 38.07 29.79
N ILE A 373 30.33 37.99 28.52
CA ILE A 373 31.26 38.08 27.37
C ILE A 373 31.95 39.44 27.36
N ARG A 374 31.22 40.54 27.57
CA ARG A 374 31.80 41.89 27.65
C ARG A 374 32.79 42.04 28.79
N ILE A 375 32.50 41.46 29.96
CA ILE A 375 33.41 41.48 31.11
C ILE A 375 34.70 40.71 30.80
N GLN A 376 34.62 39.55 30.13
CA GLN A 376 35.79 38.78 29.71
C GLN A 376 36.65 39.58 28.71
N GLU A 377 36.04 40.23 27.73
CA GLU A 377 36.73 41.09 26.76
C GLU A 377 37.41 42.30 27.44
N ALA A 378 36.75 42.93 28.41
CA ALA A 378 37.27 44.08 29.15
C ALA A 378 38.44 43.70 30.09
N ASN A 379 38.44 42.48 30.62
CA ASN A 379 39.48 41.97 31.52
C ASN A 379 40.69 41.39 30.79
N GLY A 380 40.68 41.34 29.45
CA GLY A 380 41.82 40.91 28.64
C GLY A 380 42.14 39.42 28.73
N GLU A 381 41.25 38.61 29.27
CA GLU A 381 41.37 37.15 29.28
C GLU A 381 40.91 36.62 27.91
N LYS A 382 41.88 36.29 27.05
CA LYS A 382 41.65 35.63 25.76
C LYS A 382 41.49 34.12 25.91
#